data_AF-A0A0F8XKA7-F1
#
_entry.id   AF-A0A0F8XKA7-F1
#
_cell.length_a   1.000
_cell.length_b   1.000
_cell.length_c   1.000
_cell.angle_alpha   90.00
_cell.angle_beta   90.00
_cell.angle_gamma   90.00
#
_symmetry.space_group_name_H-M   'P 1'
#
loop_
_entity.id
_entity.type
_entity.pdbx_description
1 polymer ?
#
loop_
_entity_poly.entity_id
_entity_poly.type
_entity_poly.pdbx_seq_one_letter_code
_entity_poly.pdbx_strand_id
1 'polypeptide(L)'
;MKRLLFALVIMCLLWPSNLLADDNQTDSVLKTLPEAMEAWKDMRFGMFICWGPVSLTGHEIAWSRGRETPIEEFDNLYKKFKGENFNAEEWVKVAKQMGAKYLVFVTKCHDGFSLWDTKESD
;
A
#
# COMPACT_ATOMS: atom_id res chain seq x y z
N MET A 1 60.60 -18.74 -9.72
CA MET A 1 59.46 -17.85 -10.08
C MET A 1 58.10 -18.56 -10.04
N LYS A 2 57.93 -19.75 -10.65
CA LYS A 2 56.62 -20.47 -10.66
C LYS A 2 56.08 -20.88 -9.28
N ARG A 3 56.96 -21.20 -8.32
CA ARG A 3 56.57 -21.53 -6.92
C ARG A 3 56.10 -20.33 -6.10
N LEU A 4 56.63 -19.13 -6.36
CA LEU A 4 56.17 -17.90 -5.70
C LEU A 4 54.81 -17.45 -6.23
N LEU A 5 54.57 -17.59 -7.54
CA LEU A 5 53.25 -17.32 -8.12
C LEU A 5 52.17 -18.26 -7.55
N PHE A 6 52.48 -19.53 -7.36
CA PHE A 6 51.53 -20.49 -6.79
C PHE A 6 51.17 -20.18 -5.33
N ALA A 7 52.14 -19.74 -4.52
CA ALA A 7 51.90 -19.37 -3.13
C ALA A 7 51.04 -18.09 -3.01
N LEU A 8 51.27 -17.10 -3.88
CA LEU A 8 50.48 -15.86 -3.92
C LEU A 8 49.02 -16.10 -4.35
N VAL A 9 48.79 -17.00 -5.31
CA VAL A 9 47.42 -17.38 -5.73
C VAL A 9 46.66 -18.08 -4.61
N ILE A 10 47.32 -18.98 -3.86
CA ILE A 10 46.70 -19.66 -2.71
C ILE A 10 46.40 -18.65 -1.58
N MET A 11 47.26 -17.66 -1.37
CA MET A 11 47.05 -16.63 -0.35
C MET A 11 45.88 -15.69 -0.68
N CYS A 12 45.65 -15.38 -1.97
CA CYS A 12 44.46 -14.65 -2.40
C CYS A 12 43.17 -15.48 -2.32
N LEU A 13 43.25 -16.80 -2.50
CA LEU A 13 42.10 -17.71 -2.36
C LEU A 13 41.72 -17.99 -0.89
N LEU A 14 42.64 -17.74 0.04
CA LEU A 14 42.42 -17.88 1.49
C LEU A 14 42.13 -16.56 2.19
N TRP A 15 42.00 -15.44 1.47
CA TRP A 15 41.51 -14.20 2.06
C TRP A 15 40.03 -14.39 2.39
N PRO A 16 39.63 -14.43 3.68
CA PRO A 16 38.23 -14.53 4.00
C PRO A 16 37.54 -13.29 3.46
N SER A 17 36.73 -13.47 2.41
CA SER A 17 35.84 -12.46 1.84
C SER A 17 34.68 -12.11 2.78
N ASN A 18 34.75 -12.52 4.05
CA ASN A 18 33.82 -12.12 5.09
C ASN A 18 34.34 -10.85 5.76
N LEU A 19 34.48 -9.78 4.97
CA LEU A 19 34.06 -8.49 5.48
C LEU A 19 32.55 -8.64 5.60
N LEU A 20 32.07 -8.95 6.80
CA LEU A 20 30.65 -9.03 7.10
C LEU A 20 30.04 -7.69 6.70
N ALA A 21 29.35 -7.67 5.57
CA ALA A 21 28.30 -6.69 5.37
C ALA A 21 27.35 -6.92 6.55
N ASP A 22 27.38 -6.01 7.52
CA ASP A 22 26.41 -5.99 8.60
C ASP A 22 25.06 -5.55 8.02
N ASP A 23 24.38 -6.49 7.37
CA ASP A 23 23.03 -6.35 6.80
C ASP A 23 21.98 -6.09 7.89
N ASN A 24 22.36 -6.28 9.16
CA ASN A 24 21.46 -6.23 10.29
C ASN A 24 20.98 -4.80 10.63
N GLN A 25 21.62 -3.76 10.09
CA GLN A 25 21.22 -2.37 10.39
C GLN A 25 20.12 -1.86 9.45
N THR A 26 20.04 -2.33 8.21
CA THR A 26 19.00 -1.95 7.23
C THR A 26 17.75 -2.83 7.28
N ASP A 27 17.87 -4.04 7.82
CA ASP A 27 16.79 -5.04 7.84
C ASP A 27 15.71 -4.81 8.91
N SER A 28 16.00 -4.03 9.96
CA SER A 28 15.07 -3.86 11.09
C SER A 28 13.86 -2.98 10.77
N VAL A 29 13.97 -2.05 9.83
CA VAL A 29 12.90 -1.10 9.47
C VAL A 29 11.85 -1.72 8.54
N LEU A 30 12.23 -2.74 7.78
CA LEU A 30 11.37 -3.38 6.78
C LEU A 30 10.73 -4.69 7.28
N LYS A 31 11.15 -5.20 8.44
CA LYS A 31 10.57 -6.40 9.05
C LYS A 31 9.36 -6.03 9.89
N THR A 32 8.22 -6.63 9.59
CA THR A 32 7.01 -6.42 10.39
C THR A 32 7.21 -6.96 11.80
N LEU A 33 6.75 -6.20 12.80
CA LEU A 33 6.74 -6.65 14.19
C LEU A 33 5.87 -7.91 14.32
N PRO A 34 6.39 -9.04 14.82
CA PRO A 34 5.63 -10.29 14.92
C PRO A 34 4.32 -10.12 15.70
N GLU A 35 4.34 -9.32 16.76
CA GLU A 35 3.17 -9.01 17.59
C GLU A 35 2.07 -8.27 16.79
N ALA A 36 2.45 -7.33 15.93
CA ALA A 36 1.51 -6.62 15.06
C ALA A 36 0.88 -7.56 14.02
N MET A 37 1.66 -8.50 13.48
CA MET A 37 1.15 -9.53 12.57
C MET A 37 0.17 -10.48 13.25
N GLU A 38 0.46 -10.93 14.46
CA GLU A 38 -0.46 -11.79 15.22
C GLU A 38 -1.73 -11.03 15.61
N ALA A 39 -1.63 -9.78 16.06
CA ALA A 39 -2.78 -8.94 16.33
C ALA A 39 -3.66 -8.74 15.07
N TRP A 40 -3.06 -8.49 13.91
CA TRP A 40 -3.80 -8.37 12.65
C TRP A 40 -4.48 -9.68 12.24
N LYS A 41 -3.77 -10.80 12.35
CA LYS A 41 -4.34 -12.13 12.12
C LYS A 41 -5.56 -12.35 13.03
N ASP A 42 -5.45 -12.07 14.32
CA ASP A 42 -6.52 -12.28 15.31
C ASP A 42 -7.75 -11.41 15.10
N MET A 43 -7.60 -10.25 14.43
CA MET A 43 -8.75 -9.45 14.01
C MET A 43 -9.64 -10.20 13.01
N ARG A 44 -9.09 -11.09 12.17
CA ARG A 44 -9.74 -12.01 11.19
C ARG A 44 -10.63 -11.36 10.12
N PHE A 45 -11.51 -10.45 10.49
CA PHE A 45 -12.56 -9.90 9.67
C PHE A 45 -12.52 -8.36 9.70
N GLY A 46 -12.57 -7.75 8.53
CA GLY A 46 -12.56 -6.30 8.36
C GLY A 46 -13.42 -5.86 7.18
N MET A 47 -13.69 -4.56 7.10
CA MET A 47 -14.47 -3.95 6.02
C MET A 47 -13.57 -3.11 5.12
N PHE A 48 -13.60 -3.40 3.82
CA PHE A 48 -12.89 -2.65 2.79
C PHE A 48 -13.84 -1.63 2.16
N ILE A 49 -13.42 -0.37 2.10
CA ILE A 49 -14.26 0.75 1.67
C ILE A 49 -13.61 1.40 0.46
N CYS A 50 -14.27 1.24 -0.69
CA CYS A 50 -13.96 1.93 -1.94
C CYS A 50 -15.01 3.02 -2.18
N TRP A 51 -14.60 4.28 -2.09
CA TRP A 51 -15.50 5.43 -2.24
C TRP A 51 -14.73 6.60 -2.85
N GLY A 52 -15.39 7.42 -3.68
CA GLY A 52 -14.77 8.58 -4.30
C GLY A 52 -15.60 9.11 -5.48
N PRO A 53 -15.05 10.05 -6.29
CA PRO A 53 -15.76 10.61 -7.44
C PRO A 53 -16.30 9.57 -8.41
N VAL A 54 -15.53 8.51 -8.66
CA VAL A 54 -15.90 7.34 -9.47
C VAL A 54 -17.19 6.65 -9.02
N SER A 55 -17.52 6.69 -7.72
CA SER A 55 -18.76 6.11 -7.18
C SER A 55 -20.03 6.77 -7.71
N LEU A 56 -19.94 7.99 -8.27
CA LEU A 56 -21.08 8.69 -8.87
C LEU A 56 -21.60 8.00 -10.14
N THR A 57 -20.76 7.20 -10.81
CA THR A 57 -21.10 6.57 -12.10
C THR A 57 -21.88 5.27 -11.94
N GLY A 58 -21.80 4.62 -10.78
CA GLY A 58 -22.35 3.28 -10.56
C GLY A 58 -21.63 2.17 -11.35
N HIS A 59 -20.54 2.48 -12.05
CA HIS A 59 -19.69 1.52 -12.75
C HIS A 59 -18.58 0.98 -11.84
N GLU A 60 -17.65 0.20 -12.42
CA GLU A 60 -16.48 -0.30 -11.70
C GLU A 60 -15.62 0.87 -11.19
N ILE A 61 -15.18 0.77 -9.93
CA ILE A 61 -14.60 1.89 -9.17
C ILE A 61 -13.18 2.23 -9.61
N ALA A 62 -12.36 1.24 -9.99
CA ALA A 62 -10.94 1.45 -10.23
C ALA A 62 -10.59 1.77 -11.70
N TRP A 63 -11.32 1.20 -12.65
CA TRP A 63 -10.88 1.08 -14.04
C TRP A 63 -11.99 1.39 -15.04
N SER A 64 -13.02 2.15 -14.67
CA SER A 64 -14.12 2.51 -15.58
C SER A 64 -13.75 3.55 -16.65
N ARG A 65 -12.65 4.30 -16.47
CA ARG A 65 -12.18 5.35 -17.39
C ARG A 65 -12.01 4.84 -18.83
N GLY A 66 -12.80 5.38 -19.76
CA GLY A 66 -12.77 5.04 -21.18
C GLY A 66 -13.29 3.63 -21.53
N ARG A 67 -13.74 2.85 -20.55
CA ARG A 67 -14.38 1.54 -20.77
C ARG A 67 -15.88 1.61 -20.58
N GLU A 68 -16.30 2.04 -19.39
CA GLU A 68 -17.71 2.18 -19.01
C GLU A 68 -18.10 3.65 -18.86
N THR A 69 -17.18 4.48 -18.36
CA THR A 69 -17.37 5.91 -18.20
C THR A 69 -16.55 6.64 -19.27
N PRO A 70 -17.17 7.47 -20.13
CA PRO A 70 -16.46 8.28 -21.11
C PRO A 70 -15.32 9.09 -20.47
N ILE A 71 -14.18 9.21 -21.15
CA ILE A 71 -12.98 9.85 -20.60
C ILE A 71 -13.26 11.26 -20.09
N GLU A 72 -13.94 12.08 -20.91
CA GLU A 72 -14.27 13.46 -20.55
C GLU A 72 -15.18 13.54 -19.32
N GLU A 73 -16.10 12.61 -19.16
CA GLU A 73 -16.95 12.54 -17.98
C GLU A 73 -16.13 12.13 -16.74
N PHE A 74 -15.36 11.04 -16.86
CA PHE A 74 -14.53 10.48 -15.78
C PHE A 74 -13.60 11.53 -15.20
N ASP A 75 -12.88 12.24 -16.07
CA ASP A 75 -11.88 13.25 -15.69
C ASP A 75 -12.51 14.48 -15.02
N ASN A 76 -13.84 14.62 -15.03
CA ASN A 76 -14.57 15.73 -14.41
C ASN A 76 -15.47 15.31 -13.24
N LEU A 77 -15.48 14.02 -12.83
CA LEU A 77 -16.32 13.54 -11.73
C LEU A 77 -16.03 14.26 -10.41
N TYR A 78 -14.76 14.60 -10.15
CA TYR A 78 -14.34 15.29 -8.93
C TYR A 78 -15.08 16.63 -8.72
N LYS A 79 -15.44 17.31 -9.81
CA LYS A 79 -16.17 18.60 -9.75
C LYS A 79 -17.61 18.45 -9.23
N LYS A 80 -18.18 17.24 -9.34
CA LYS A 80 -19.54 16.91 -8.91
C LYS A 80 -19.57 16.20 -7.57
N PHE A 81 -18.45 15.63 -7.14
CA PHE A 81 -18.35 14.86 -5.91
C PHE A 81 -18.36 15.77 -4.69
N LYS A 82 -19.42 15.68 -3.89
CA LYS A 82 -19.62 16.51 -2.70
C LYS A 82 -19.76 15.70 -1.40
N GLY A 83 -20.08 14.42 -1.50
CA GLY A 83 -20.32 13.57 -0.33
C GLY A 83 -21.45 14.09 0.58
N GLU A 84 -22.53 14.65 0.03
CA GLU A 84 -23.57 15.36 0.80
C GLU A 84 -24.22 14.51 1.93
N ASN A 85 -24.26 13.18 1.76
CA ASN A 85 -24.77 12.23 2.76
C ASN A 85 -23.66 11.39 3.41
N PHE A 86 -22.40 11.80 3.32
CA PHE A 86 -21.30 11.08 3.95
C PHE A 86 -21.38 11.22 5.49
N ASN A 87 -21.38 10.08 6.18
CA ASN A 87 -21.31 10.01 7.63
C ASN A 87 -20.38 8.87 8.07
N ALA A 88 -19.18 9.24 8.53
CA ALA A 88 -18.20 8.28 9.01
C ALA A 88 -18.68 7.48 10.24
N GLU A 89 -19.46 8.09 11.14
CA GLU A 89 -19.98 7.41 12.33
C GLU A 89 -20.94 6.30 11.94
N GLU A 90 -21.80 6.54 10.94
CA GLU A 90 -22.73 5.54 10.45
C GLU A 90 -21.99 4.35 9.84
N TRP A 91 -20.96 4.60 9.04
CA TRP A 91 -20.15 3.54 8.43
C TRP A 91 -19.42 2.70 9.48
N VAL A 92 -18.81 3.36 10.48
CA VAL A 92 -18.16 2.67 11.61
C VAL A 92 -19.18 1.89 12.44
N LYS A 93 -20.39 2.42 12.64
CA LYS A 93 -21.48 1.72 13.33
C LYS A 93 -21.86 0.45 12.59
N VAL A 94 -22.06 0.50 11.28
CA VAL A 94 -22.36 -0.67 10.45
C VAL A 94 -21.23 -1.69 10.53
N ALA A 95 -19.97 -1.28 10.38
CA ALA A 95 -18.80 -2.14 10.52
C ALA A 95 -18.74 -2.85 11.89
N LYS A 96 -19.01 -2.13 12.97
CA LYS A 96 -19.09 -2.73 14.31
C LYS A 96 -20.24 -3.72 14.43
N GLN A 97 -21.42 -3.40 13.89
CA GLN A 97 -22.60 -4.26 13.93
C GLN A 97 -22.41 -5.57 13.16
N MET A 98 -21.71 -5.54 12.02
CA MET A 98 -21.35 -6.76 11.27
C MET A 98 -20.18 -7.54 11.91
N GLY A 99 -19.56 -7.01 12.97
CA GLY A 99 -18.47 -7.67 13.69
C GLY A 99 -17.07 -7.42 13.12
N ALA A 100 -16.91 -6.47 12.19
CA ALA A 100 -15.60 -6.09 11.65
C ALA A 100 -14.68 -5.56 12.76
N LYS A 101 -13.43 -5.99 12.73
CA LYS A 101 -12.38 -5.63 13.70
C LYS A 101 -11.42 -4.57 13.19
N TYR A 102 -11.36 -4.39 11.86
CA TYR A 102 -10.58 -3.34 11.22
C TYR A 102 -11.30 -2.79 9.98
N LEU A 103 -10.85 -1.63 9.53
CA LEU A 103 -11.29 -0.98 8.31
C LEU A 103 -10.11 -0.76 7.38
N VAL A 104 -10.33 -0.88 6.08
CA VAL A 104 -9.40 -0.40 5.06
C VAL A 104 -10.16 0.60 4.20
N PHE A 105 -9.77 1.87 4.29
CA PHE A 105 -10.34 2.94 3.50
C PHE A 105 -9.37 3.31 2.39
N VAL A 106 -9.82 3.23 1.13
CA VAL A 106 -8.99 3.60 -0.01
C VAL A 106 -8.83 5.11 -0.03
N THR A 107 -7.66 5.60 0.35
CA THR A 107 -7.38 7.04 0.40
C THR A 107 -7.20 7.63 -1.00
N LYS A 108 -6.70 6.85 -1.95
CA LYS A 108 -6.61 7.19 -3.38
C LYS A 108 -6.70 5.93 -4.23
N CYS A 109 -7.55 5.97 -5.25
CA CYS A 109 -7.72 4.87 -6.19
C CYS A 109 -6.94 5.15 -7.50
N HIS A 110 -7.14 4.31 -8.51
CA HIS A 110 -6.53 4.44 -9.83
C HIS A 110 -7.04 5.66 -10.62
N ASP A 111 -8.16 6.26 -10.19
CA ASP A 111 -8.64 7.56 -10.67
C ASP A 111 -7.72 8.73 -10.25
N GLY A 112 -6.85 8.51 -9.26
CA GLY A 112 -5.88 9.49 -8.79
C GLY A 112 -6.43 10.52 -7.81
N PHE A 113 -7.72 10.46 -7.47
CA PHE A 113 -8.33 11.41 -6.54
C PHE A 113 -7.93 11.10 -5.10
N SER A 114 -7.41 12.10 -4.38
CA SER A 114 -7.00 11.97 -2.98
C SER A 114 -8.17 12.34 -2.05
N LEU A 115 -8.59 11.41 -1.19
CA LEU A 115 -9.63 11.62 -0.16
C LEU A 115 -9.09 12.24 1.13
N TRP A 116 -7.87 12.78 1.09
CA TRP A 116 -7.27 13.56 2.16
C TRP A 116 -6.71 14.86 1.60
N ASP A 117 -6.55 15.85 2.46
CA ASP A 117 -5.97 17.15 2.12
C ASP A 117 -4.46 17.03 1.95
N THR A 118 -4.03 16.73 0.72
CA THR A 118 -2.62 16.60 0.34
C THR A 118 -2.09 17.89 -0.28
N LYS A 119 -0.80 18.18 -0.09
CA LYS A 119 -0.12 19.31 -0.74
C LYS A 119 0.53 18.95 -2.07
N GLU A 120 0.47 17.67 -2.45
CA GLU A 120 1.18 17.12 -3.60
C GLU A 120 0.30 17.04 -4.87
N SER A 121 -0.95 17.50 -4.79
CA SER A 121 -1.90 17.57 -5.92
C SER A 121 -2.93 18.68 -5.68
N ASP A 122 -3.56 19.16 -6.76
CA ASP A 122 -4.55 20.24 -6.77
C ASP A 122 -5.98 19.80 -6.42
#